data_AF-A0A6N7Q2H2-F1
#
_entry.id   AF-A0A6N7Q2H2-F1
#
_cell.length_a   1.000
_cell.length_b   1.000
_cell.length_c   1.000
_cell.angle_alpha   90.00
_cell.angle_beta   90.00
_cell.angle_gamma   90.00
#
_symmetry.space_group_name_H-M   'P 1'
#
loop_
_entity.id
_entity.type
_entity.pdbx_description
1 polymer ?
#
loop_
_entity_poly.entity_id
_entity_poly.type
_entity_poly.pdbx_seq_one_letter_code
_entity_poly.pdbx_strand_id
1 'polypeptide(L)'
;MRVAEIDSEKAMNVVETDPDFGASNHCVIIMEQPPLDGEDPAPRWRVSATLTLRDAVLGPDSIQADLPVVVVGPLVHKRQIMAVARYPGRVVKWSFRFESDDGRAKARVWLHPGSSLMGECGIFVVAHDPV
;
A
#
# COMPACT_ATOMS: atom_id res chain seq x y z
N MET A 1 2.75 9.67 -12.67
CA MET A 1 2.44 9.37 -11.25
C MET A 1 0.94 9.46 -11.07
N ARG A 2 0.27 8.32 -10.87
CA ARG A 2 -1.19 8.23 -10.69
C ARG A 2 -1.50 8.19 -9.20
N VAL A 3 -2.48 8.98 -8.77
CA VAL A 3 -2.96 9.01 -7.38
C VAL A 3 -4.31 8.30 -7.31
N ALA A 4 -4.45 7.31 -6.44
CA ALA A 4 -5.72 6.66 -6.14
C ALA A 4 -6.08 6.86 -4.67
N GLU A 5 -7.36 7.14 -4.37
CA GLU A 5 -7.86 7.20 -2.99
C GLU A 5 -8.36 5.81 -2.57
N ILE A 6 -7.93 5.38 -1.39
CA ILE A 6 -8.36 4.14 -0.74
C ILE A 6 -9.07 4.45 0.58
N ASP A 7 -10.09 3.66 0.89
CA ASP A 7 -10.99 3.88 2.02
C ASP A 7 -11.05 2.64 2.91
N SER A 8 -10.95 2.82 4.22
CA SER A 8 -11.05 1.72 5.19
C SER A 8 -12.45 1.09 5.25
N GLU A 9 -13.49 1.80 4.80
CA GLU A 9 -14.86 1.27 4.70
C GLU A 9 -15.06 0.38 3.46
N LYS A 10 -14.11 0.37 2.51
CA LYS A 10 -14.18 -0.50 1.34
C LYS A 10 -13.57 -1.86 1.65
N ALA A 11 -14.32 -2.92 1.36
CA ALA A 11 -13.87 -4.31 1.50
C ALA A 11 -12.55 -4.60 0.74
N MET A 12 -12.32 -3.91 -0.38
CA MET A 12 -11.08 -3.97 -1.14
C MET A 12 -10.89 -2.69 -1.96
N ASN A 13 -9.67 -2.17 -1.97
CA ASN A 13 -9.27 -1.05 -2.80
C ASN A 13 -8.32 -1.52 -3.90
N VAL A 14 -8.58 -1.14 -5.15
CA VAL A 14 -7.78 -1.59 -6.30
C VAL A 14 -7.06 -0.41 -6.93
N VAL A 15 -5.75 -0.57 -7.13
CA VAL A 15 -4.91 0.37 -7.87
C VAL A 15 -4.22 -0.38 -9.00
N GLU A 16 -4.57 -0.02 -10.23
CA GLU A 16 -3.97 -0.63 -11.42
C GLU A 16 -2.67 0.07 -11.79
N THR A 17 -1.65 -0.70 -12.15
CA THR A 17 -0.38 -0.14 -12.58
C THR A 17 -0.53 0.52 -13.94
N ASP A 18 0.03 1.70 -14.07
CA ASP A 18 -0.01 2.46 -15.31
C ASP A 18 0.99 1.86 -16.33
N PRO A 19 0.53 1.47 -17.54
CA PRO A 19 1.40 0.96 -18.60
C PRO A 19 2.51 1.93 -19.01
N ASP A 20 2.27 3.24 -18.92
CA ASP A 20 3.18 4.26 -19.45
C ASP A 20 4.40 4.49 -18.52
N PHE A 21 4.31 4.06 -17.26
CA PHE A 21 5.40 4.17 -16.28
C PHE A 21 6.18 2.86 -16.08
N GLY A 22 5.84 1.78 -16.80
CA GLY A 22 6.50 0.48 -16.68
C GLY A 22 6.09 -0.30 -15.42
N ALA A 23 6.92 -1.27 -15.00
CA ALA A 23 6.63 -2.09 -13.81
C ALA A 23 6.67 -1.21 -12.54
N SER A 24 5.51 -0.89 -11.99
CA SER A 24 5.37 -0.16 -10.72
C SER A 24 5.52 -1.14 -9.55
N ASN A 25 6.77 -1.51 -9.29
CA ASN A 25 7.14 -2.44 -8.22
C ASN A 25 7.11 -1.76 -6.84
N HIS A 26 6.98 -0.44 -6.80
CA HIS A 26 6.85 0.35 -5.57
C HIS A 26 5.50 1.04 -5.50
N CYS A 27 4.95 1.05 -4.31
CA CYS A 27 3.73 1.75 -3.98
C CYS A 27 3.94 2.52 -2.68
N VAL A 28 3.61 3.80 -2.67
CA VAL A 28 3.60 4.64 -1.47
C VAL A 28 2.16 4.91 -1.10
N ILE A 29 1.83 4.71 0.17
CA ILE A 29 0.53 5.01 0.75
C ILE A 29 0.76 6.10 1.79
N ILE A 30 0.09 7.24 1.66
CA ILE A 30 0.08 8.28 2.68
C ILE A 30 -1.30 8.26 3.31
N MET A 31 -1.32 7.86 4.58
CA MET A 31 -2.50 7.87 5.42
C MET A 31 -2.62 9.23 6.08
N GLU A 32 -3.79 9.84 5.94
CA GLU A 32 -4.16 11.06 6.64
C GLU A 32 -5.32 10.69 7.57
N GLN A 33 -5.14 10.95 8.87
CA GLN A 33 -6.20 10.74 9.85
C GLN A 33 -7.10 11.99 9.90
N PRO A 34 -8.44 11.84 9.90
CA PRO A 34 -9.33 12.91 10.31
C PRO A 34 -9.10 13.28 11.80
N PRO A 35 -9.34 14.53 12.22
CA PRO A 35 -9.11 14.95 13.61
C PRO A 35 -9.69 13.94 14.62
N LEU A 36 -8.89 13.57 15.62
CA LEU A 36 -9.37 12.78 16.75
C LEU A 36 -10.14 13.71 17.68
N ASP A 37 -11.45 13.51 17.78
CA ASP A 37 -12.29 14.21 18.73
C ASP A 37 -12.33 13.40 20.04
N GLY A 38 -11.69 13.88 21.11
CA GLY A 38 -11.92 13.37 22.48
C GLY A 38 -10.92 12.35 23.05
N GLU A 39 -11.38 11.58 24.05
CA GLU A 39 -10.62 10.62 24.87
C GLU A 39 -10.61 9.18 24.30
N ASP A 40 -11.11 8.98 23.08
CA ASP A 40 -11.21 7.65 22.48
C ASP A 40 -9.83 7.00 22.27
N PRO A 41 -9.72 5.67 22.42
CA PRO A 41 -8.46 4.98 22.24
C PRO A 41 -7.95 5.20 20.82
N ALA A 42 -6.66 5.51 20.70
CA ALA A 42 -6.00 5.71 19.42
C ALA A 42 -6.30 4.54 18.45
N PRO A 43 -6.95 4.81 17.30
CA PRO A 43 -7.28 3.77 16.35
C PRO A 43 -6.01 3.13 15.78
N ARG A 44 -6.14 1.84 15.47
CA ARG A 44 -5.12 1.06 14.77
C ARG A 44 -5.66 0.68 13.42
N TRP A 45 -4.81 0.81 12.41
CA TRP A 45 -5.15 0.40 11.07
C TRP A 45 -4.29 -0.77 10.63
N ARG A 46 -4.88 -1.64 9.82
CA ARG A 46 -4.17 -2.74 9.16
C ARG A 46 -4.15 -2.51 7.67
N VAL A 47 -2.97 -2.55 7.10
CA VAL A 47 -2.76 -2.47 5.65
C VAL A 47 -2.18 -3.78 5.18
N SER A 48 -2.84 -4.41 4.21
CA SER A 48 -2.29 -5.53 3.46
C SER A 48 -2.43 -5.30 1.97
N ALA A 49 -1.62 -5.98 1.18
CA ALA A 49 -1.60 -5.82 -0.26
C ALA A 49 -1.41 -7.17 -0.97
N THR A 50 -2.20 -7.39 -2.01
CA THR A 50 -2.05 -8.49 -2.95
C THR A 50 -1.62 -7.93 -4.29
N LEU A 51 -0.55 -8.50 -4.83
CA LEU A 51 0.01 -8.18 -6.13
C LEU A 51 -0.56 -9.14 -7.16
N THR A 52 -0.96 -8.63 -8.31
CA THR A 52 -1.17 -9.45 -9.51
C THR A 52 -0.02 -9.20 -10.47
N LEU A 53 0.70 -10.27 -10.80
CA LEU A 53 1.89 -10.28 -11.63
C LEU A 53 1.56 -10.89 -12.99
N ARG A 54 2.21 -10.40 -14.03
CA ARG A 54 2.21 -11.06 -15.34
C ARG A 54 3.66 -11.28 -15.78
N ASP A 55 3.99 -12.53 -16.07
CA ASP A 55 5.36 -12.92 -16.44
C ASP A 55 5.37 -13.84 -17.64
N ALA A 56 5.87 -13.32 -18.75
CA ALA A 56 5.99 -14.05 -20.00
C ALA A 56 6.87 -15.32 -19.89
N VAL A 57 7.75 -15.39 -18.89
CA VAL A 57 8.60 -16.55 -18.62
C VAL A 57 7.84 -17.67 -17.89
N LEU A 58 6.91 -17.31 -17.00
CA LEU A 58 6.11 -18.29 -16.24
C LEU A 58 4.80 -18.68 -16.94
N GLY A 59 4.36 -17.93 -17.94
CA GLY A 59 3.22 -18.25 -18.78
C GLY A 59 2.29 -17.05 -19.03
N PRO A 60 1.20 -17.25 -19.78
CA PRO A 60 0.25 -16.17 -20.08
C PRO A 60 -0.59 -15.76 -18.86
N ASP A 61 -0.68 -16.63 -17.86
CA ASP A 61 -1.55 -16.51 -16.70
C ASP A 61 -1.01 -15.51 -15.67
N SER A 62 -1.94 -14.85 -14.98
CA SER A 62 -1.60 -13.93 -13.91
C SER A 62 -1.34 -14.68 -12.60
N ILE A 63 -0.26 -14.35 -11.92
CA ILE A 63 0.10 -14.91 -10.60
C ILE A 63 -0.27 -13.89 -9.52
N GLN A 64 -0.82 -14.37 -8.41
CA GLN A 64 -1.09 -13.53 -7.25
C GLN A 64 -0.08 -13.79 -6.13
N ALA A 65 0.35 -12.71 -5.46
CA ALA A 65 1.26 -12.79 -4.33
C ALA A 65 0.83 -11.81 -3.23
N ASP A 66 0.63 -12.33 -2.02
CA ASP A 66 0.25 -11.54 -0.86
C ASP A 66 1.49 -11.01 -0.12
N LEU A 67 1.44 -9.73 0.26
CA LEU A 67 2.43 -9.12 1.15
C LEU A 67 2.00 -9.21 2.61
N PRO A 68 2.95 -9.25 3.56
CA PRO A 68 2.64 -9.25 4.99
C PRO A 68 1.80 -8.05 5.40
N VAL A 69 0.86 -8.28 6.33
CA VAL A 69 0.04 -7.22 6.93
C VAL A 69 0.90 -6.36 7.85
N VAL A 70 0.75 -5.04 7.77
CA VAL A 70 1.34 -4.10 8.73
C VAL A 70 0.27 -3.43 9.58
N VAL A 71 0.59 -3.27 10.86
CA VAL A 71 -0.23 -2.48 11.79
C VAL A 71 0.34 -1.08 11.88
N VAL A 72 -0.51 -0.10 11.65
CA VAL A 72 -0.19 1.32 11.72
C VAL A 72 -0.79 1.84 13.02
N GLY A 73 0.09 2.28 13.93
CA GLY A 73 -0.29 2.86 15.21
C GLY A 73 -0.89 4.28 15.07
N PRO A 74 -1.22 4.93 16.20
CA PRO A 74 -1.85 6.25 16.22
C PRO A 74 -1.19 7.24 15.27
N LEU A 75 -1.99 7.92 14.44
CA LEU A 75 -1.53 8.96 13.55
C LEU A 75 -1.67 10.31 14.24
N VAL A 76 -0.57 11.02 14.49
CA VAL A 76 -0.65 12.39 15.02
C VAL A 76 -0.97 13.39 13.89
N HIS A 77 -0.57 13.09 12.65
CA HIS A 77 -0.81 13.92 11.47
C HIS A 77 -0.92 13.06 10.20
N LYS A 78 0.22 12.56 9.70
CA LYS A 78 0.30 11.72 8.50
C LYS A 78 1.30 10.59 8.76
N ARG A 79 1.07 9.44 8.13
CA ARG A 79 2.09 8.39 8.01
C ARG A 79 2.26 7.99 6.57
N GLN A 80 3.53 7.82 6.21
CA GLN A 80 3.91 7.21 4.96
C GLN A 80 4.16 5.72 5.18
N ILE A 81 3.60 4.91 4.29
CA ILE A 81 3.76 3.46 4.22
C ILE A 81 4.27 3.16 2.82
N MET A 82 5.27 2.29 2.74
CA MET A 82 5.85 1.87 1.48
C MET A 82 5.60 0.38 1.29
N ALA A 83 5.00 -0.01 0.17
CA ALA A 83 4.85 -1.38 -0.24
C ALA A 83 5.76 -1.65 -1.45
N VAL A 84 6.52 -2.73 -1.37
CA VAL A 84 7.57 -3.08 -2.32
C VAL A 84 7.40 -4.51 -2.78
N ALA A 85 7.22 -4.69 -4.07
CA ALA A 85 7.18 -5.98 -4.75
C ALA A 85 8.56 -6.34 -5.29
N ARG A 86 9.17 -7.41 -4.78
CA ARG A 86 10.41 -7.96 -5.34
C ARG A 86 10.08 -8.99 -6.41
N TYR A 87 9.75 -8.51 -7.61
CA TYR A 87 9.51 -9.37 -8.76
C TYR A 87 10.11 -8.74 -10.03
N PRO A 88 10.88 -9.50 -10.85
CA PRO A 88 11.47 -8.96 -12.07
C PRO A 88 10.43 -8.75 -13.18
N GLY A 89 9.27 -9.41 -13.08
CA GLY A 89 8.17 -9.22 -14.01
C GLY A 89 7.29 -8.02 -13.67
N ARG A 90 6.29 -7.78 -14.51
CA ARG A 90 5.42 -6.61 -14.38
C ARG A 90 4.32 -6.88 -13.34
N VAL A 91 4.29 -6.08 -12.28
CA VAL A 91 3.06 -5.93 -11.49
C VAL A 91 2.03 -5.23 -12.38
N VAL A 92 0.85 -5.82 -12.54
CA VAL A 92 -0.25 -5.26 -13.35
C VAL A 92 -1.36 -4.66 -12.49
N LYS A 93 -1.47 -5.12 -11.24
CA LYS A 93 -2.50 -4.68 -10.30
C LYS A 93 -2.02 -4.82 -8.86
N TRP A 94 -2.30 -3.79 -8.07
CA TRP A 94 -2.21 -3.81 -6.62
C TRP A 94 -3.62 -3.80 -6.04
N SER A 95 -3.91 -4.76 -5.15
CA SER A 95 -5.15 -4.81 -4.39
C SER A 95 -4.81 -4.59 -2.92
N PHE A 96 -5.31 -3.52 -2.33
CA PHE A 96 -5.09 -3.19 -0.93
C PHE A 96 -6.33 -3.55 -0.11
N ARG A 97 -6.09 -4.15 1.05
CA ARG A 97 -7.08 -4.23 2.11
C ARG A 97 -6.66 -3.25 3.19
N PHE A 98 -7.57 -2.36 3.53
CA PHE A 98 -7.35 -1.32 4.51
C PHE A 98 -8.43 -1.45 5.57
N GLU A 99 -8.05 -1.79 6.80
CA GLU A 99 -8.98 -2.06 7.89
C GLU A 99 -8.71 -1.09 9.03
N SER A 100 -9.77 -0.67 9.72
CA SER A 100 -9.71 0.16 10.92
C SER A 100 -10.41 -0.57 12.06
N ASP A 101 -9.80 -0.55 13.25
CA ASP A 101 -10.48 -1.04 14.47
C ASP A 101 -11.53 -0.03 14.97
N ASP A 102 -11.37 1.26 14.68
CA ASP A 102 -12.32 2.31 15.02
C ASP A 102 -12.17 3.53 14.09
N GLY A 103 -13.27 4.15 13.68
CA GLY A 103 -13.28 5.35 12.84
C GLY A 103 -12.91 5.16 11.35
N ARG A 104 -13.32 6.14 10.54
CA ARG A 104 -13.00 6.22 9.10
C ARG A 104 -11.57 6.70 8.89
N ALA A 105 -10.82 6.00 8.04
CA ALA A 105 -9.57 6.51 7.51
C ALA A 105 -9.57 6.49 5.99
N LYS A 106 -8.98 7.54 5.42
CA LYS A 106 -8.70 7.65 4.00
C LYS A 106 -7.21 7.69 3.80
N ALA A 107 -6.75 7.04 2.75
CA ALA A 107 -5.36 7.11 2.36
C ALA A 107 -5.26 7.37 0.87
N ARG A 108 -4.20 8.04 0.49
CA ARG A 108 -3.85 8.21 -0.92
C ARG A 108 -2.74 7.22 -1.24
N VAL A 109 -2.79 6.70 -2.46
CA VAL A 109 -1.86 5.72 -2.97
C VAL A 109 -1.21 6.28 -4.21
N TRP A 110 0.11 6.18 -4.25
CA TRP A 110 0.95 6.57 -5.37
C TRP A 110 1.73 5.37 -5.84
N LEU A 111 1.61 5.07 -7.13
CA LEU A 111 2.46 4.09 -7.78
C LEU A 111 3.72 4.76 -8.30
N HIS A 112 4.86 4.18 -7.94
CA HIS A 112 6.17 4.68 -8.34
C HIS A 112 6.88 3.65 -9.23
N PRO A 113 7.43 4.09 -10.37
CA PRO A 113 8.37 3.27 -11.12
C PRO A 113 9.67 3.17 -10.31
N GLY A 114 10.19 1.96 -10.15
CA GLY A 114 11.44 1.75 -9.42
C GLY A 114 11.87 0.29 -9.39
N SER A 115 13.17 0.09 -9.20
CA SER A 115 13.79 -1.21 -8.95
C SER A 115 14.15 -1.32 -7.46
N SER A 116 13.80 -2.43 -6.81
CA SER A 116 14.15 -2.71 -5.41
C SER A 116 15.43 -3.53 -5.32
N LEU A 117 16.20 -3.35 -4.24
CA LEU A 117 17.34 -4.23 -3.93
C LEU A 117 16.87 -5.61 -3.45
N MET A 118 17.73 -6.63 -3.60
CA MET A 118 17.46 -8.00 -3.10
C MET A 118 17.44 -8.03 -1.57
N GLY A 119 16.30 -7.70 -0.96
CA GLY A 119 16.12 -7.71 0.50
C GLY A 119 14.85 -7.00 0.99
N GLU A 120 14.26 -6.14 0.17
CA GLU A 120 13.24 -5.18 0.62
C GLU A 120 11.81 -5.54 0.21
N CYS A 121 11.45 -6.83 0.08
CA CYS A 121 10.06 -7.21 -0.26
C CYS A 121 9.15 -7.11 0.97
N GLY A 122 8.05 -6.37 0.87
CA GLY A 122 7.09 -6.25 1.97
C GLY A 122 6.37 -4.91 2.01
N ILE A 123 5.64 -4.70 3.10
CA ILE A 123 5.04 -3.42 3.45
C ILE A 123 5.78 -2.89 4.68
N PHE A 124 6.14 -1.61 4.66
CA PHE A 124 6.96 -0.96 5.68
C PHE A 124 6.30 0.36 6.08
N VAL A 125 6.17 0.60 7.39
CA VAL A 125 5.81 1.92 7.90
C VAL A 125 7.09 2.76 7.93
N VAL A 126 7.11 3.89 7.22
CA VAL A 126 8.27 4.78 7.19
C VAL A 126 8.32 5.53 8.51
N ALA A 127 9.41 5.35 9.26
CA ALA A 127 9.66 6.13 10.46
C ALA A 127 9.90 7.59 10.05
N HIS A 128 9.16 8.51 10.66
CA HIS A 128 9.51 9.92 10.62
C HIS A 128 10.37 10.20 11.83
N ASP A 129 11.60 10.68 11.63
CA ASP A 129 12.40 11.18 12.75
C ASP A 129 11.61 12.29 13.47
N PRO A 130 11.46 12.21 14.80
CA PRO A 130 10.95 13.33 15.56
C PRO A 130 11.99 14.44 15.47
N VAL A 131 11.65 15.51 14.73
CA VAL A 131 12.40 16.77 14.74
C VAL A 131 12.13 17.48 16.07
#